data_AF-A0A1F3LXJ4-F1
#
_entry.id   AF-A0A1F3LXJ4-F1
#
_cell.length_a   1.000
_cell.length_b   1.000
_cell.length_c   1.000
_cell.angle_alpha   90.00
_cell.angle_beta   90.00
_cell.angle_gamma   90.00
#
_symmetry.space_group_name_H-M   'P 1'
#
loop_
_entity.id
_entity.type
_entity.pdbx_description
1 polymer ?
#
loop_
_entity_poly.entity_id
_entity_poly.type
_entity_poly.pdbx_seq_one_letter_code
_entity_poly.pdbx_strand_id
1 'polypeptide(L)'
;MKKIKIFAGIAWAFICLIIILALFPGLGSFSGSLAKLPFMKINPNYTGGEVEQSLIMDNCTLDIRRPVFDGLFREREKGFVQIDWRGNIPEEINDTIDYDSDGSNDFSVRINSKSSETQLQAFSDKVRDVGISTPTSYGWAVRVNVVKTNSEIR
;
A
#
# COMPACT_ATOMS: atom_id res chain seq x y z
N MET A 1 -21.86 34.81 39.49
CA MET A 1 -22.30 34.24 38.19
C MET A 1 -21.16 33.84 37.23
N LYS A 2 -20.09 34.64 37.08
CA LYS A 2 -18.99 34.32 36.13
C LYS A 2 -18.28 32.98 36.42
N LYS A 3 -18.00 32.67 37.69
CA LYS A 3 -17.33 31.42 38.10
C LYS A 3 -18.13 30.14 37.80
N ILE A 4 -19.46 30.20 37.92
CA ILE A 4 -20.36 29.07 37.64
C ILE A 4 -20.38 28.76 36.13
N LYS A 5 -20.42 29.80 35.28
CA LYS A 5 -20.35 29.64 33.82
C LYS A 5 -19.03 29.03 33.36
N ILE A 6 -17.92 29.45 33.98
CA ILE A 6 -16.58 28.90 33.70
C ILE A 6 -16.52 27.42 34.12
N PHE A 7 -17.00 27.08 35.31
CA PHE A 7 -17.02 25.70 35.79
C PHE A 7 -17.88 24.79 34.88
N ALA A 8 -19.06 25.25 34.48
CA ALA A 8 -19.92 24.50 33.56
C ALA A 8 -19.26 24.29 32.19
N GLY A 9 -18.56 25.29 31.66
CA GLY A 9 -17.82 25.18 30.40
C GLY A 9 -16.66 24.17 30.49
N ILE A 10 -15.89 24.19 31.58
CA ILE A 10 -14.80 23.24 31.81
C ILE A 10 -15.34 21.82 31.99
N ALA A 11 -16.42 21.65 32.77
CA ALA A 11 -17.05 20.35 32.96
C ALA A 11 -17.58 19.78 31.62
N TRP A 12 -18.18 20.62 30.79
CA TRP A 12 -18.63 20.22 29.45
C TRP A 12 -17.47 19.80 28.55
N ALA A 13 -16.37 20.57 28.53
CA ALA A 13 -15.18 20.21 27.76
C ALA A 13 -14.58 18.87 28.19
N PHE A 14 -14.54 18.60 29.50
CA PHE A 14 -14.07 17.32 30.04
C PHE A 14 -14.96 16.15 29.61
N ILE A 15 -16.29 16.34 29.64
CA ILE A 15 -17.24 15.33 29.15
C ILE A 15 -17.01 15.06 27.66
N CYS A 16 -16.88 16.10 26.83
CA CYS A 16 -16.58 15.95 25.42
C CYS A 16 -15.27 15.19 25.18
N LEU A 17 -14.22 15.47 25.96
CA LEU A 17 -12.94 14.76 25.86
C LEU A 17 -13.10 13.26 26.16
N ILE A 18 -13.82 12.92 27.25
CA ILE A 18 -14.09 11.53 27.62
C ILE A 18 -14.89 10.81 26.53
N ILE A 19 -15.89 11.48 25.95
CA ILE A 19 -16.69 10.94 24.85
C ILE A 19 -15.81 10.66 23.63
N ILE A 20 -14.92 11.60 23.25
CA ILE A 20 -14.00 11.39 22.12
C ILE A 20 -13.10 10.18 22.38
N LEU A 21 -12.50 10.08 23.57
CA LEU A 21 -11.64 8.94 23.93
C LEU A 21 -12.40 7.60 23.93
N ALA A 22 -13.66 7.60 24.38
CA ALA A 22 -14.50 6.41 24.39
C ALA A 22 -14.95 5.98 22.99
N LEU A 23 -15.22 6.94 22.10
CA LEU A 23 -15.66 6.67 20.72
C LEU A 23 -14.49 6.38 19.77
N PHE A 24 -13.29 6.86 20.08
CA PHE A 24 -12.11 6.74 19.23
C PHE A 24 -11.81 5.31 18.76
N PRO A 25 -11.86 4.26 19.63
CA PRO A 25 -11.66 2.87 19.18
C PRO A 25 -12.69 2.40 18.15
N GLY A 26 -13.93 2.90 18.21
CA GLY A 26 -15.01 2.51 17.29
C GLY A 26 -14.91 3.15 15.90
N LEU A 27 -14.18 4.26 15.77
CA LEU A 27 -14.03 4.98 14.50
C LEU A 27 -13.27 4.15 13.45
N GLY A 28 -12.32 3.31 13.86
CA GLY A 28 -11.57 2.44 12.95
C GLY A 28 -12.46 1.43 12.23
N SER A 29 -13.31 0.71 12.98
CA SER A 29 -14.27 -0.25 12.42
C SER A 29 -15.30 0.41 11.52
N PHE A 30 -15.74 1.62 11.88
CA PHE A 30 -16.64 2.41 11.05
C PHE A 30 -15.97 2.84 9.74
N SER A 31 -14.74 3.36 9.81
CA SER A 31 -13.95 3.72 8.63
C SER A 31 -13.69 2.53 7.72
N GLY A 32 -13.35 1.36 8.29
CA GLY A 32 -13.15 0.13 7.52
C GLY A 32 -14.42 -0.37 6.84
N SER A 33 -15.58 -0.18 7.48
CA SER A 33 -16.88 -0.53 6.88
C SER A 33 -17.27 0.42 5.76
N LEU A 34 -17.03 1.73 5.93
CA LEU A 34 -17.22 2.73 4.88
C LEU A 34 -16.31 2.45 3.67
N ALA A 35 -15.05 2.09 3.90
CA ALA A 35 -14.10 1.79 2.83
C ALA A 35 -14.49 0.56 1.97
N LYS A 36 -15.37 -0.31 2.48
CA LYS A 36 -15.89 -1.48 1.75
C LYS A 36 -17.11 -1.17 0.88
N LEU A 37 -17.65 0.04 0.97
CA LEU A 37 -18.82 0.42 0.16
C LEU A 37 -18.41 0.51 -1.32
N PRO A 38 -19.23 -0.02 -2.24
CA PRO A 38 -18.85 -0.18 -3.65
C PRO A 38 -18.58 1.15 -4.38
N PHE A 39 -19.06 2.27 -3.83
CA PHE A 39 -18.83 3.62 -4.39
C PHE A 39 -17.60 4.33 -3.81
N MET A 40 -16.96 3.77 -2.78
CA MET A 40 -15.78 4.36 -2.16
C MET A 40 -14.52 3.88 -2.88
N LYS A 41 -13.83 4.79 -3.58
CA LYS A 41 -12.51 4.52 -4.16
C LYS A 41 -11.44 4.79 -3.11
N ILE A 42 -10.73 3.75 -2.67
CA ILE A 42 -9.56 3.92 -1.81
C ILE A 42 -8.42 4.48 -2.67
N ASN A 43 -7.68 5.44 -2.13
CA ASN A 43 -6.59 6.07 -2.87
C ASN A 43 -5.47 5.04 -3.16
N PRO A 44 -4.96 4.94 -4.41
CA PRO A 44 -3.94 3.97 -4.80
C PRO A 44 -2.66 3.98 -3.95
N ASN A 45 -2.34 5.10 -3.30
CA ASN A 45 -1.22 5.16 -2.35
C ASN A 45 -1.35 4.16 -1.18
N TYR A 46 -2.57 3.79 -0.81
CA TYR A 46 -2.82 2.87 0.31
C TYR A 46 -2.98 1.41 -0.14
N THR A 47 -3.64 1.17 -1.26
CA THR A 47 -3.94 -0.21 -1.74
C THR A 47 -2.99 -0.72 -2.81
N GLY A 48 -2.12 0.15 -3.34
CA GLY A 48 -1.51 -0.05 -4.65
C GLY A 48 -2.45 0.34 -5.78
N GLY A 49 -1.91 0.35 -7.00
CA GLY A 49 -2.67 0.58 -8.22
C GLY A 49 -3.69 -0.52 -8.51
N GLU A 50 -4.44 -0.31 -9.58
CA GLU A 50 -5.29 -1.36 -10.17
C GLU A 50 -4.40 -2.49 -10.71
N VAL A 51 -4.90 -3.73 -10.69
CA VAL A 51 -4.13 -4.88 -11.22
C VAL A 51 -4.08 -4.73 -12.74
N GLU A 52 -2.87 -4.66 -13.28
CA GLU A 52 -2.64 -4.45 -14.71
C GLU A 52 -2.30 -5.78 -15.40
N GLN A 53 -1.53 -6.62 -14.72
CA GLN A 53 -1.15 -7.95 -15.20
C GLN A 53 -1.31 -8.98 -14.08
N SER A 54 -1.84 -10.14 -14.43
CA SER A 54 -1.92 -11.31 -13.54
C SER A 54 -1.32 -12.52 -14.25
N LEU A 55 -0.36 -13.16 -13.59
CA LEU A 55 0.31 -14.37 -14.05
C LEU A 55 -0.09 -15.53 -13.16
N ILE A 56 -0.80 -16.51 -13.73
CA ILE A 56 -1.23 -17.71 -12.99
C ILE A 56 -0.08 -18.71 -12.99
N MET A 57 0.43 -19.03 -11.80
CA MET A 57 1.45 -20.06 -11.57
C MET A 57 0.78 -21.27 -10.91
N ASP A 58 1.53 -22.37 -10.76
CA ASP A 58 0.99 -23.65 -10.28
C ASP A 58 0.39 -23.57 -8.86
N ASN A 59 0.96 -22.74 -7.99
CA ASN A 59 0.66 -22.64 -6.56
C ASN A 59 0.18 -21.26 -6.10
N CYS A 60 0.43 -20.22 -6.90
CA CYS A 60 0.03 -18.85 -6.60
C CYS A 60 -0.28 -18.07 -7.88
N THR A 61 -0.93 -16.91 -7.72
CA THR A 61 -1.12 -15.93 -8.79
C THR A 61 -0.28 -14.71 -8.45
N LEU A 62 0.54 -14.29 -9.41
CA LEU A 62 1.36 -13.09 -9.33
C LEU A 62 0.57 -11.94 -9.97
N ASP A 63 0.10 -11.00 -9.15
CA ASP A 63 -0.59 -9.79 -9.59
C ASP A 63 0.41 -8.62 -9.58
N ILE A 64 0.66 -8.05 -10.76
CA ILE A 64 1.46 -6.83 -10.95
C ILE A 64 0.47 -5.67 -11.08
N ARG A 65 0.55 -4.71 -10.16
CA ARG A 65 -0.33 -3.53 -10.14
C ARG A 65 0.32 -2.37 -10.87
N ARG A 66 -0.52 -1.53 -11.46
CA ARG A 66 -0.11 -0.26 -12.06
C ARG A 66 0.76 0.55 -11.09
N PRO A 67 1.91 1.11 -11.54
CA PRO A 67 2.72 2.03 -10.76
C PRO A 67 1.91 3.21 -10.22
N VAL A 68 2.19 3.60 -8.98
CA VAL A 68 1.52 4.68 -8.28
C VAL A 68 2.47 5.85 -8.10
N PHE A 69 2.18 6.95 -8.81
CA PHE A 69 2.87 8.24 -8.69
C PHE A 69 1.95 9.34 -8.15
N ASP A 70 0.74 9.00 -7.69
CA ASP A 70 -0.29 9.96 -7.29
C ASP A 70 0.18 10.82 -6.09
N GLY A 71 0.29 12.13 -6.30
CA GLY A 71 0.43 13.11 -5.21
C GLY A 71 -0.87 13.86 -4.95
N LEU A 72 -0.91 14.65 -3.87
CA LEU A 72 -2.12 15.37 -3.45
C LEU A 72 -2.61 16.40 -4.48
N PHE A 73 -1.67 17.07 -5.17
CA PHE A 73 -1.98 18.13 -6.13
C PHE A 73 -1.46 17.84 -7.55
N ARG A 74 -0.48 16.96 -7.67
CA ARG A 74 0.16 16.57 -8.94
C ARG A 74 0.84 15.23 -8.76
N GLU A 75 1.15 14.57 -9.86
CA GLU A 75 1.98 13.37 -9.86
C GLU A 75 3.40 13.65 -9.34
N ARG A 76 4.00 12.62 -8.74
CA ARG A 76 5.33 12.64 -8.15
C ARG A 76 6.34 12.01 -9.11
N GLU A 77 7.59 12.43 -9.00
CA GLU A 77 8.71 11.79 -9.73
C GLU A 77 9.09 10.43 -9.14
N LYS A 78 8.78 10.21 -7.86
CA LYS A 78 9.00 8.95 -7.14
C LYS A 78 7.66 8.33 -6.80
N GLY A 79 7.57 7.03 -7.01
CA GLY A 79 6.39 6.23 -6.76
C GLY A 79 6.77 4.83 -6.33
N PHE A 80 5.81 3.92 -6.43
CA PHE A 80 6.05 2.52 -6.19
C PHE A 80 5.18 1.67 -7.11
N VAL A 81 5.66 0.48 -7.41
CA VAL A 81 4.86 -0.61 -7.99
C VAL A 81 4.61 -1.64 -6.90
N GLN A 82 3.39 -2.19 -6.85
CA GLN A 82 3.03 -3.23 -5.89
C GLN A 82 2.85 -4.56 -6.62
N ILE A 83 3.52 -5.57 -6.10
CA ILE A 83 3.53 -6.94 -6.59
C ILE A 83 2.91 -7.81 -5.50
N ASP A 84 1.82 -8.50 -5.82
CA ASP A 84 1.12 -9.37 -4.89
C ASP A 84 1.22 -10.83 -5.36
N TRP A 85 1.76 -11.70 -4.52
CA TRP A 85 1.62 -13.14 -4.66
C TRP A 85 0.38 -13.57 -3.88
N ARG A 86 -0.57 -14.22 -4.56
CA ARG A 86 -1.85 -14.61 -3.99
C ARG A 86 -2.02 -16.12 -4.02
N GLY A 87 -2.50 -16.70 -2.92
CA GLY A 87 -2.69 -18.14 -2.79
C GLY A 87 -1.65 -18.80 -1.91
N ASN A 88 -1.22 -20.02 -2.29
CA ASN A 88 -0.31 -20.81 -1.48
C ASN A 88 1.15 -20.49 -1.82
N ILE A 89 1.75 -19.59 -1.05
CA ILE A 89 3.08 -19.07 -1.34
C ILE A 89 4.15 -20.10 -0.95
N PRO A 90 5.10 -20.40 -1.85
CA PRO A 90 6.21 -21.29 -1.53
C PRO A 90 7.13 -20.71 -0.45
N GLU A 91 7.99 -21.54 0.14
CA GLU A 91 8.96 -21.08 1.14
C GLU A 91 9.94 -20.05 0.57
N GLU A 92 10.29 -20.21 -0.70
CA GLU A 92 11.13 -19.29 -1.46
C GLU A 92 10.38 -18.86 -2.72
N ILE A 93 10.26 -17.55 -2.90
CA ILE A 93 9.82 -16.92 -4.14
C ILE A 93 11.09 -16.40 -4.82
N ASN A 94 11.22 -16.61 -6.13
CA ASN A 94 12.30 -16.04 -6.93
C ASN A 94 11.78 -15.73 -8.34
N ASP A 95 11.11 -14.60 -8.47
CA ASP A 95 10.44 -14.21 -9.71
C ASP A 95 11.10 -12.99 -10.33
N THR A 96 11.03 -12.95 -11.65
CA THR A 96 11.48 -11.80 -12.45
C THR A 96 10.26 -11.04 -12.95
N ILE A 97 10.30 -9.71 -12.83
CA ILE A 97 9.17 -8.82 -13.05
C ILE A 97 9.53 -7.82 -14.15
N ASP A 98 8.69 -7.79 -15.17
CA ASP A 98 8.54 -6.71 -16.15
C ASP A 98 7.26 -5.96 -15.74
N TYR A 99 7.40 -4.77 -15.15
CA TYR A 99 6.25 -4.07 -14.58
C TYR A 99 5.58 -3.11 -15.55
N ASP A 100 6.31 -2.64 -16.58
CA ASP A 100 5.79 -1.73 -17.59
C ASP A 100 5.41 -2.43 -18.91
N SER A 101 5.56 -3.76 -18.94
CA SER A 101 5.19 -4.63 -20.06
C SER A 101 5.91 -4.27 -21.36
N ASP A 102 7.15 -3.77 -21.26
CA ASP A 102 7.98 -3.43 -22.43
C ASP A 102 8.67 -4.66 -23.06
N GLY A 103 8.52 -5.84 -22.44
CA GLY A 103 9.12 -7.10 -22.87
C GLY A 103 10.51 -7.35 -22.30
N SER A 104 11.03 -6.43 -21.50
CA SER A 104 12.29 -6.53 -20.78
C SER A 104 12.04 -6.61 -19.27
N ASN A 105 12.78 -7.48 -18.61
CA ASN A 105 12.67 -7.61 -17.16
C ASN A 105 13.26 -6.39 -16.45
N ASP A 106 12.47 -5.74 -15.59
CA ASP A 106 12.90 -4.56 -14.82
C ASP A 106 13.67 -4.91 -13.55
N PHE A 107 13.25 -5.96 -12.85
CA PHE A 107 13.87 -6.41 -11.61
C PHE A 107 13.53 -7.87 -11.28
N SER A 108 14.28 -8.49 -10.38
CA SER A 108 13.91 -9.76 -9.75
C SER A 108 13.74 -9.61 -8.24
N VAL A 109 12.81 -10.37 -7.68
CA VAL A 109 12.51 -10.39 -6.26
C VAL A 109 12.71 -11.81 -5.74
N ARG A 110 13.56 -11.93 -4.71
CA ARG A 110 13.68 -13.15 -3.92
C ARG A 110 13.13 -12.92 -2.54
N ILE A 111 12.17 -13.75 -2.12
CA ILE A 111 11.58 -13.71 -0.77
C ILE A 111 11.77 -15.06 -0.11
N ASN A 112 12.26 -15.04 1.13
CA ASN A 112 12.20 -16.20 2.00
C ASN A 112 11.05 -15.98 3.00
N SER A 113 9.95 -16.70 2.84
CA SER A 113 8.74 -16.47 3.63
C SER A 113 8.89 -16.91 5.10
N LYS A 114 9.88 -17.75 5.43
CA LYS A 114 10.20 -18.14 6.81
C LYS A 114 10.98 -17.06 7.55
N SER A 115 12.02 -16.49 6.93
CA SER A 115 12.83 -15.44 7.55
C SER A 115 12.26 -14.04 7.33
N SER A 116 11.27 -13.89 6.45
CA SER A 116 10.77 -12.59 5.97
C SER A 116 11.84 -11.72 5.32
N GLU A 117 12.92 -12.34 4.83
CA GLU A 117 13.95 -11.64 4.08
C GLU A 117 13.50 -11.43 2.64
N THR A 118 13.79 -10.25 2.10
CA THR A 118 13.49 -9.90 0.73
C THR A 118 14.71 -9.26 0.09
N GLN A 119 15.10 -9.80 -1.05
CA GLN A 119 16.20 -9.30 -1.86
C GLN A 119 15.63 -8.82 -3.19
N LEU A 120 16.11 -7.66 -3.64
CA LEU A 120 15.76 -7.06 -4.90
C LEU A 120 17.02 -6.92 -5.74
N GLN A 121 16.96 -7.40 -6.97
CA GLN A 121 17.97 -7.15 -7.98
C GLN A 121 17.35 -6.28 -9.07
N ALA A 122 17.77 -5.02 -9.15
CA ALA A 122 17.34 -4.11 -10.20
C ALA A 122 18.09 -4.38 -11.50
N PHE A 123 17.36 -4.45 -12.61
CA PHE A 123 17.91 -4.47 -13.98
C PHE A 123 17.67 -3.14 -14.70
N SER A 124 16.61 -2.42 -14.30
CA SER A 124 16.21 -1.12 -14.85
C SER A 124 16.65 0.04 -13.95
N ASP A 125 17.11 1.14 -14.57
CA ASP A 125 17.48 2.39 -13.89
C ASP A 125 16.29 3.11 -13.25
N LYS A 126 15.05 2.67 -13.52
CA LYS A 126 13.83 3.18 -12.90
C LYS A 126 13.63 2.60 -11.49
N VAL A 127 14.19 1.43 -11.21
CA VAL A 127 14.02 0.69 -9.95
C VAL A 127 15.02 1.20 -8.91
N ARG A 128 14.60 1.28 -7.64
CA ARG A 128 15.44 1.81 -6.55
C ARG A 128 15.68 0.76 -5.47
N ASP A 129 14.68 0.49 -4.66
CA ASP A 129 14.78 -0.34 -3.47
C ASP A 129 13.43 -0.95 -3.09
N VAL A 130 13.46 -1.91 -2.18
CA VAL A 130 12.24 -2.48 -1.59
C VAL A 130 11.70 -1.49 -0.56
N GLY A 131 10.51 -0.96 -0.80
CA GLY A 131 9.83 -0.10 0.15
C GLY A 131 9.16 -0.89 1.27
N ILE A 132 8.34 -1.88 0.91
CA ILE A 132 7.63 -2.74 1.85
C ILE A 132 7.67 -4.17 1.33
N SER A 133 7.88 -5.13 2.22
CA SER A 133 7.68 -6.55 1.95
C SER A 133 7.00 -7.16 3.16
N THR A 134 5.80 -7.71 2.98
CA THR A 134 4.99 -8.17 4.11
C THR A 134 4.10 -9.35 3.73
N PRO A 135 3.91 -10.32 4.65
CA PRO A 135 2.81 -11.26 4.52
C PRO A 135 1.47 -10.54 4.62
N THR A 136 0.48 -11.06 3.92
CA THR A 136 -0.90 -10.56 3.91
C THR A 136 -1.87 -11.72 4.14
N SER A 137 -3.15 -11.43 4.40
CA SER A 137 -4.17 -12.47 4.58
C SER A 137 -4.43 -13.33 3.33
N TYR A 138 -3.96 -12.89 2.16
CA TYR A 138 -4.15 -13.58 0.89
C TYR A 138 -2.83 -14.09 0.28
N GLY A 139 -1.70 -13.87 0.93
CA GLY A 139 -0.37 -14.24 0.42
C GLY A 139 0.72 -13.27 0.89
N TRP A 140 1.40 -12.62 -0.04
CA TRP A 140 2.55 -11.76 0.22
C TRP A 140 2.52 -10.56 -0.72
N ALA A 141 2.85 -9.38 -0.21
CA ALA A 141 2.89 -8.16 -0.99
C ALA A 141 4.26 -7.50 -0.89
N VAL A 142 4.81 -7.09 -2.02
CA VAL A 142 6.04 -6.30 -2.11
C VAL A 142 5.74 -4.99 -2.82
N ARG A 143 6.19 -3.88 -2.24
CA ARG A 143 6.26 -2.58 -2.90
C ARG A 143 7.70 -2.28 -3.24
N VAL A 144 7.94 -2.07 -4.52
CA VAL A 144 9.24 -1.67 -5.05
C VAL A 144 9.16 -0.20 -5.41
N ASN A 145 10.07 0.60 -4.87
CA ASN A 145 10.14 2.02 -5.18
C ASN A 145 10.68 2.21 -6.59
N VAL A 146 9.99 3.04 -7.37
CA VAL A 146 10.33 3.34 -8.75
C VAL A 146 10.34 4.86 -8.98
N VAL A 147 11.06 5.30 -10.02
CA VAL A 147 11.09 6.70 -10.44
C VAL A 147 10.65 6.86 -11.88
N LYS A 148 10.05 8.00 -12.19
CA LYS A 148 9.78 8.40 -13.57
C LYS A 148 11.09 8.68 -14.30
N THR A 149 11.16 8.27 -15.57
CA THR A 149 12.25 8.68 -16.45
C THR A 149 12.00 10.10 -16.95
N ASN A 150 13.06 10.89 -17.12
CA ASN A 150 13.00 12.31 -17.55
C ASN A 150 12.24 12.57 -18.87
N SER A 151 11.86 11.54 -19.64
CA SER A 151 11.14 11.65 -20.90
C SER A 151 9.62 11.85 -20.77
N GLU A 152 9.03 11.64 -19.59
CA GLU A 152 7.57 11.73 -19.37
C GLU A 152 7.08 13.08 -18.81
N ILE A 153 8.00 14.04 -18.62
CA ILE A 153 7.65 15.41 -18.23
C ILE A 153 7.52 16.25 -19.51
N ARG A 154 6.35 16.21 -20.15
CA ARG A 154 5.94 17.20 -21.16
C ARG A 154 4.49 17.62 -20.95
#